data_AF-A0A4U6RK18-F1
#
_entry.id   AF-A0A4U6RK18-F1
#
_cell.length_a   1.000
_cell.length_b   1.000
_cell.length_c   1.000
_cell.angle_alpha   90.00
_cell.angle_beta   90.00
_cell.angle_gamma   90.00
#
_symmetry.space_group_name_H-M   'P 1'
#
loop_
_entity.id
_entity.type
_entity.pdbx_description
1 polymer ?
#
loop_
_entity_poly.entity_id
_entity_poly.type
_entity_poly.pdbx_seq_one_letter_code
_entity_poly.pdbx_strand_id
1 'polypeptide(L)' 'MRNVSIAALLAAAVMSSGVALAQHSGTPAEQSACTRDAQRFCRKDLGNDGAVQNCLQMKRASLSRSCKKVFESHGM' A
#
# COMPACT_ATOMS: atom_id res chain seq x y z
N MET A 1 -3.50 34.67 44.31
CA MET A 1 -2.87 35.80 43.57
C MET A 1 -2.95 35.46 42.09
N ARG A 2 -4.15 35.56 41.48
CA ARG A 2 -4.67 36.75 40.77
C ARG A 2 -3.78 37.29 39.64
N ASN A 3 -2.89 36.47 39.06
CA ASN A 3 -1.92 36.96 38.07
C ASN A 3 -1.63 35.96 36.94
N VAL A 4 -2.59 35.10 36.54
CA VAL A 4 -2.45 34.26 35.33
C VAL A 4 -3.65 34.49 34.42
N SER A 5 -3.82 35.73 34.02
CA SER A 5 -4.65 36.09 32.87
C SER A 5 -3.87 37.16 32.12
N ILE A 6 -3.75 36.98 30.81
CA ILE A 6 -3.07 37.83 29.82
C ILE A 6 -1.58 37.47 29.62
N ALA A 7 -1.31 36.54 28.71
CA ALA A 7 -0.41 36.78 27.57
C ALA A 7 -0.31 35.52 26.69
N ALA A 8 -0.77 35.67 25.44
CA ALA A 8 -0.29 35.01 24.22
C ALA A 8 -0.07 33.49 24.27
N LEU A 9 -0.99 32.67 23.73
CA LEU A 9 -0.97 32.30 22.29
C LEU A 9 0.46 32.06 21.79
N LEU A 10 0.91 30.80 21.80
CA LEU A 10 1.79 30.20 20.79
C LEU A 10 1.88 28.68 21.08
N ALA A 11 0.84 27.98 20.64
CA ALA A 11 0.86 26.52 20.51
C ALA A 11 1.79 26.16 19.35
N ALA A 12 3.04 25.81 19.63
CA ALA A 12 3.91 25.15 18.66
C ALA A 12 3.58 23.66 18.65
N ALA A 13 2.50 23.31 17.95
CA ALA A 13 2.14 21.93 17.66
C ALA A 13 3.26 21.26 16.85
N VAL A 14 3.65 20.08 17.31
CA VAL A 14 4.62 19.19 16.68
C VAL A 14 4.08 18.76 15.32
N MET A 15 4.56 19.37 14.23
CA MET A 15 4.24 18.94 12.87
C MET A 15 5.17 17.79 12.47
N SER A 16 4.77 16.58 12.87
CA SER A 16 5.33 15.33 12.35
C SER A 16 4.84 15.15 10.91
N SER A 17 5.64 15.57 9.94
CA SER A 17 5.40 15.33 8.51
C SER A 17 5.54 13.83 8.20
N GLY A 18 4.47 13.06 8.40
CA GLY A 18 4.39 11.69 7.89
C GLY A 18 4.36 11.72 6.36
N VAL A 19 5.48 11.39 5.74
CA VAL A 19 5.54 11.13 4.29
C VAL A 19 4.68 9.90 4.01
N ALA A 20 3.47 10.12 3.49
CA ALA A 20 2.66 9.06 2.92
C ALA A 20 3.35 8.56 1.65
N LEU A 21 4.17 7.52 1.78
CA LEU A 21 4.74 6.81 0.64
C LEU A 21 3.59 6.21 -0.19
N ALA A 22 3.36 6.78 -1.37
CA ALA A 22 2.52 6.21 -2.40
C ALA A 22 2.90 4.74 -2.60
N GLN A 23 1.92 3.86 -2.43
CA GLN A 23 2.10 2.41 -2.51
C GLN A 23 2.64 2.06 -3.90
N HIS A 24 3.84 1.52 -3.92
CA HIS A 24 4.55 1.13 -5.13
C HIS A 24 3.77 0.01 -5.80
N SER A 25 3.16 0.27 -6.96
CA SER A 25 2.73 -0.80 -7.85
C SER A 25 3.95 -1.68 -8.14
N GLY A 26 3.80 -3.00 -7.98
CA GLY A 26 4.92 -3.94 -8.07
C GLY A 26 5.76 -3.78 -9.34
N THR A 27 7.03 -4.17 -9.29
CA THR A 27 7.97 -4.03 -10.41
C THR A 27 7.50 -4.81 -11.66
N PRO A 28 7.97 -4.48 -12.88
CA PRO A 28 7.59 -5.25 -14.08
C PRO A 28 7.90 -6.75 -13.96
N ALA A 29 8.97 -7.12 -13.24
CA ALA A 29 9.31 -8.51 -12.99
C ALA A 29 8.27 -9.21 -12.09
N GLU A 30 7.78 -8.51 -11.07
CA GLU A 30 6.74 -8.98 -10.15
C GLU A 30 5.38 -9.12 -10.85
N GLN A 31 5.02 -8.12 -11.66
CA GLN A 31 3.83 -8.15 -12.49
C GLN A 31 3.87 -9.35 -13.45
N SER A 32 5.02 -9.61 -14.08
CA SER A 32 5.22 -10.77 -14.94
C SER A 32 5.02 -12.09 -14.19
N ALA A 33 5.60 -12.21 -12.99
CA ALA A 33 5.45 -13.39 -12.13
C ALA A 33 3.99 -13.67 -11.72
N CYS A 34 3.17 -12.61 -11.65
CA CYS A 34 1.75 -12.64 -11.30
C CYS A 34 0.78 -12.59 -12.49
N THR A 35 1.26 -12.41 -13.73
CA THR A 35 0.40 -12.16 -14.90
C THR A 35 -0.62 -13.27 -15.14
N ARG A 36 -0.20 -14.54 -15.02
CA ARG A 36 -1.13 -15.67 -15.18
C ARG A 36 -2.21 -15.72 -14.10
N ASP A 37 -1.86 -15.37 -12.87
CA ASP A 37 -2.80 -15.34 -11.76
C ASP A 37 -3.78 -14.17 -11.91
N ALA A 38 -3.28 -13.00 -12.33
CA ALA A 38 -4.11 -11.84 -12.62
C ALA A 38 -5.12 -12.13 -13.75
N GLN A 39 -4.67 -12.76 -14.83
CA GLN A 39 -5.53 -13.20 -15.93
C GLN A 39 -6.53 -14.30 -15.53
N ARG A 40 -6.24 -15.08 -14.49
CA ARG A 40 -7.15 -16.15 -14.03
C ARG A 40 -8.16 -15.65 -13.01
N PHE A 41 -7.72 -14.87 -12.04
CA PHE A 41 -8.51 -14.49 -10.87
C PHE A 41 -9.02 -13.05 -10.91
N CYS A 42 -8.32 -12.15 -11.60
CA CYS A 42 -8.51 -10.70 -11.54
C CYS A 42 -8.84 -10.08 -12.91
N ARG A 43 -9.50 -10.83 -13.80
CA ARG A 43 -9.83 -10.39 -15.17
C ARG A 43 -10.53 -9.04 -15.25
N LYS A 44 -11.36 -8.73 -14.27
CA LYS A 44 -12.15 -7.49 -14.19
C LYS A 44 -11.30 -6.27 -13.82
N ASP A 45 -10.16 -6.51 -13.18
CA ASP A 45 -9.27 -5.48 -12.65
C ASP A 45 -8.09 -5.19 -13.59
N LEU A 46 -7.89 -6.03 -14.62
CA LEU A 46 -6.83 -5.86 -15.62
C LEU A 46 -6.87 -4.46 -16.25
N GLY A 47 -5.71 -3.81 -16.33
CA GLY A 47 -5.57 -2.42 -16.79
C GLY A 47 -5.50 -1.40 -15.66
N ASN A 48 -5.73 -1.81 -14.41
CA ASN A 48 -5.46 -1.01 -13.22
C ASN A 48 -4.57 -1.80 -12.26
N ASP A 49 -3.28 -1.46 -12.24
CA ASP A 49 -2.28 -2.19 -11.44
C ASP A 49 -2.64 -2.22 -9.94
N GLY A 50 -3.20 -1.14 -9.40
CA GLY A 50 -3.64 -1.09 -8.00
C GLY A 50 -4.81 -2.02 -7.72
N ALA A 51 -5.79 -2.08 -8.62
CA ALA A 51 -6.93 -3.00 -8.50
C ALA A 51 -6.49 -4.47 -8.66
N VAL A 52 -5.59 -4.75 -9.62
CA VAL A 52 -5.00 -6.08 -9.79
C VAL A 52 -4.24 -6.50 -8.54
N GLN A 53 -3.40 -5.62 -7.98
CA GLN A 53 -2.66 -5.92 -6.75
C GLN A 53 -3.60 -6.27 -5.60
N ASN A 54 -4.65 -5.47 -5.37
CA ASN A 54 -5.63 -5.74 -4.33
C ASN A 54 -6.37 -7.07 -4.56
N CYS A 55 -6.79 -7.34 -5.80
CA CYS A 55 -7.41 -8.61 -6.14
C CYS A 55 -6.47 -9.82 -5.89
N LEU A 56 -5.21 -9.73 -6.30
CA LEU A 56 -4.22 -10.77 -6.06
C LEU A 56 -3.97 -10.96 -4.55
N GLN A 57 -3.91 -9.86 -3.79
CA GLN A 57 -3.77 -9.87 -2.34
C GLN A 57 -4.91 -10.65 -1.67
N MET A 58 -6.16 -10.38 -2.05
CA MET A 58 -7.33 -11.12 -1.57
C MET A 58 -7.32 -12.61 -1.96
N LYS A 59 -6.64 -12.97 -3.05
CA LYS A 59 -6.55 -14.33 -3.58
C LYS A 59 -5.23 -15.03 -3.24
N ARG A 60 -4.43 -14.50 -2.30
CA ARG A 60 -3.09 -15.01 -1.96
C ARG A 60 -3.00 -16.51 -1.83
N ALA A 61 -3.94 -17.13 -1.11
CA ALA A 61 -3.95 -18.58 -0.89
C ALA A 61 -3.99 -19.39 -2.20
N SER A 62 -4.63 -18.85 -3.25
CA SER A 62 -4.84 -19.48 -4.56
C SER A 62 -3.80 -19.09 -5.61
N LEU A 63 -2.90 -18.15 -5.30
CA LEU A 63 -1.86 -17.71 -6.23
C LEU A 63 -0.84 -18.83 -6.51
N SER A 64 -0.22 -18.75 -7.69
CA SER A 64 0.91 -19.60 -8.05
C SER A 64 2.11 -19.35 -7.13
N ARG A 65 3.04 -20.31 -7.07
CA ARG A 65 4.25 -20.19 -6.24
C ARG A 65 5.11 -18.97 -6.61
N SER A 66 5.16 -18.59 -7.88
CA SER A 66 5.93 -17.42 -8.33
C SER A 66 5.32 -16.11 -7.81
N CYS A 67 4.00 -15.96 -7.92
CA CYS A 67 3.31 -14.76 -7.46
C CYS A 67 3.25 -14.68 -5.92
N LYS A 68 3.11 -15.82 -5.22
CA LYS A 68 3.21 -15.85 -3.75
C LYS A 68 4.55 -15.32 -3.25
N LYS A 69 5.65 -15.75 -3.86
CA LYS A 69 7.00 -15.29 -3.50
C LYS A 69 7.17 -13.79 -3.61
N VAL A 70 6.53 -13.15 -4.60
CA VAL A 70 6.52 -11.68 -4.73
C VAL A 70 5.90 -11.05 -3.49
N PHE A 71 4.71 -11.52 -3.09
CA PHE A 71 4.06 -10.96 -1.92
C PHE A 71 4.83 -11.28 -0.62
N GLU A 72 5.36 -12.48 -0.48
CA GLU A 72 6.22 -12.87 0.65
C GLU A 72 7.48 -11.99 0.76
N SER A 73 8.13 -11.65 -0.37
CA SER A 73 9.32 -10.79 -0.37
C SER A 73 9.04 -9.35 0.06
N HIS A 74 7.79 -8.90 -0.08
CA HIS A 74 7.34 -7.57 0.35
C HIS A 74 6.68 -7.57 1.73
N GLY A 75 6.68 -8.71 2.44
CA GLY A 75 6.03 -8.84 3.75
C GLY A 75 4.51 -8.70 3.69
N MET A 76 3.92 -8.96 2.52
CA MET A 76 2.48 -8.83 2.30
C MET A 76 1.79 -10.18 2.38
#